data_AF-A0A3N4I7H1-F1
#
_entry.id   AF-A0A3N4I7H1-F1
#
_cell.length_a   1.000
_cell.length_b   1.000
_cell.length_c   1.000
_cell.angle_alpha   90.00
_cell.angle_beta   90.00
_cell.angle_gamma   90.00
#
_symmetry.space_group_name_H-M   'P 1'
#
loop_
_entity.id
_entity.type
_entity.pdbx_description
1 polymer ?
#
loop_
_entity_poly.entity_id
_entity_poly.type
_entity_poly.pdbx_seq_one_letter_code
_entity_poly.pdbx_strand_id
1 'polypeptide(L)' 'KPHPCEWPGCTHIATRSEHLKRHMLTHTNEKAFKCAHCFKSYGRSDGLRAHMRQSH' A
#
# COMPACT_ATOMS: atom_id res chain seq x y z
N LYS A 1 14.54 14.87 6.61
CA LYS A 1 13.40 15.82 6.67
C LYS A 1 12.13 14.99 6.86
N PRO A 2 11.26 15.29 7.84
CA PRO A 2 10.03 14.53 8.03
C PRO A 2 9.12 14.63 6.80
N HIS A 3 8.35 13.58 6.54
CA HIS A 3 7.47 13.44 5.37
C HIS A 3 6.00 13.39 5.84
N PRO A 4 5.37 14.57 6.03
CA PRO A 4 3.96 14.64 6.43
C PRO A 4 3.04 14.18 5.29
N CYS A 5 1.92 13.57 5.65
CA CYS A 5 0.84 13.24 4.74
C CYS A 5 0.13 14.51 4.29
N GLU A 6 -0.07 14.64 2.97
CA GLU A 6 -0.73 15.80 2.36
C GLU A 6 -2.24 15.58 2.20
N TRP A 7 -2.78 14.45 2.68
CA TRP A 7 -4.19 14.13 2.56
C TRP A 7 -5.05 14.95 3.54
N PRO A 8 -6.16 15.56 3.10
CA PRO A 8 -7.04 16.34 3.96
C PRO A 8 -7.55 15.51 5.16
N GLY A 9 -7.29 15.99 6.38
CA GLY A 9 -7.70 15.32 7.61
C GLY A 9 -6.79 14.17 8.06
N CYS A 10 -5.66 13.93 7.39
CA CYS A 10 -4.67 12.96 7.82
C CYS A 10 -3.48 13.64 8.51
N THR A 11 -3.22 13.28 9.76
CA THR A 11 -2.09 13.82 10.56
C THR A 11 -0.87 12.91 10.56
N HIS A 12 -0.83 11.90 9.68
CA HIS A 12 0.26 10.93 9.63
C HIS A 12 1.55 11.59 9.13
N ILE A 13 2.66 11.36 9.84
CA ILE A 13 3.99 11.82 9.43
C ILE A 13 4.91 10.60 9.34
N ALA A 14 5.52 10.40 8.18
CA ALA A 14 6.51 9.37 7.99
C ALA A 14 7.93 9.92 8.21
N THR A 15 8.80 9.08 8.77
CA THR A 15 10.22 9.39 8.92
C THR A 15 10.99 9.30 7.60
N ARG A 16 10.45 8.55 6.62
CA ARG A 16 11.06 8.33 5.32
C ARG A 16 10.04 8.41 4.18
N SER A 17 10.48 8.83 3.00
CA SER A 17 9.61 9.07 1.84
C SER A 17 8.95 7.80 1.32
N GLU A 18 9.60 6.64 1.39
CA GLU A 18 9.00 5.38 0.93
C GLU A 18 7.81 4.96 1.80
N HIS A 19 7.86 5.28 3.10
CA HIS A 19 6.76 5.03 4.02
C HIS A 19 5.59 5.97 3.76
N LEU A 20 5.84 7.25 3.47
CA LEU A 20 4.79 8.18 3.09
C LEU A 20 4.12 7.72 1.78
N LYS A 21 4.90 7.39 0.75
CA LYS A 21 4.37 6.93 -0.55
C LYS A 21 3.49 5.69 -0.38
N ARG A 22 3.90 4.75 0.47
CA ARG A 22 3.10 3.58 0.83
C ARG A 22 1.83 3.95 1.59
N HIS A 23 1.92 4.88 2.53
CA HIS A 23 0.75 5.36 3.27
C HIS A 23 -0.28 5.99 2.33
N MET A 24 0.13 6.75 1.31
CA MET A 24 -0.81 7.37 0.36
C MET A 24 -1.72 6.35 -0.35
N LEU A 25 -1.27 5.10 -0.54
CA LEU A 25 -2.08 4.02 -1.13
C LEU A 25 -3.31 3.65 -0.28
N THR A 26 -3.31 3.96 1.02
CA THR A 26 -4.48 3.72 1.89
C THR A 26 -5.62 4.68 1.58
N HIS A 27 -5.29 5.87 1.08
CA HIS A 27 -6.30 6.87 0.73
C HIS A 27 -6.86 6.65 -0.67
N THR A 28 -6.00 6.31 -1.63
CA THR A 28 -6.44 6.12 -3.02
C THR A 28 -7.11 4.77 -3.28
N ASN A 29 -7.03 3.82 -2.33
CA ASN A 29 -7.49 2.44 -2.51
C ASN A 29 -6.93 1.77 -3.78
N GLU A 30 -5.83 2.29 -4.33
CA GLU A 30 -5.21 1.77 -5.53
C GLU A 30 -4.61 0.40 -5.25
N LYS A 31 -5.35 -0.63 -5.62
CA LYS A 31 -4.89 -2.03 -5.56
C LYS A 31 -4.20 -2.38 -6.87
N ALA A 32 -2.96 -1.90 -7.02
CA ALA A 32 -2.13 -2.14 -8.19
C ALA A 32 -1.70 -3.61 -8.34
N PHE A 33 -1.68 -4.38 -7.24
CA PHE A 33 -1.14 -5.73 -7.23
C PHE A 33 -2.27 -6.77 -7.27
N LYS A 34 -2.62 -7.22 -8.48
CA LYS A 34 -3.66 -8.23 -8.69
C LYS A 34 -3.07 -9.63 -8.71
N CYS A 35 -3.79 -10.59 -8.12
CA CYS A 35 -3.46 -12.00 -8.27
C CYS A 35 -3.80 -12.47 -9.69
N ALA A 36 -2.92 -13.26 -10.30
CA ALA A 36 -3.14 -13.83 -11.62
C ALA A 36 -4.05 -15.08 -11.58
N HIS A 37 -4.14 -15.74 -10.43
CA HIS A 37 -4.91 -16.97 -10.23
C HIS A 37 -6.28 -16.75 -9.59
N CYS A 38 -6.51 -15.57 -9.01
CA CYS A 38 -7.82 -15.20 -8.45
C CYS A 38 -8.07 -13.69 -8.56
N PHE A 39 -9.31 -13.25 -8.30
CA PHE A 39 -9.69 -11.84 -8.41
C PHE A 39 -9.25 -10.97 -7.22
N LYS A 40 -8.43 -11.50 -6.29
CA LYS A 40 -7.93 -10.71 -5.16
C LYS A 40 -6.91 -9.67 -5.62
N SER A 41 -7.10 -8.45 -5.14
CA SER A 41 -6.22 -7.31 -5.42
C SER A 41 -5.69 -6.75 -4.11
N TYR A 42 -4.41 -6.40 -4.11
CA TYR A 42 -3.66 -5.92 -2.96
C TYR A 42 -3.10 -4.53 -3.25
N GLY A 43 -3.08 -3.67 -2.23
CA GLY A 43 -2.43 -2.36 -2.32
C GLY A 43 -0.91 -2.44 -2.34
N ARG A 44 -0.32 -3.60 -2.03
CA ARG A 44 1.13 -3.77 -1.90
C ARG A 44 1.62 -5.11 -2.44
N SER A 45 2.85 -5.13 -2.97
CA SER A 45 3.50 -6.31 -3.54
C SER A 45 3.79 -7.39 -2.49
N ASP A 46 4.11 -7.02 -1.25
CA ASP A 46 4.35 -7.98 -0.18
C ASP A 46 3.08 -8.70 0.25
N GLY A 47 1.93 -8.02 0.23
CA GLY A 47 0.62 -8.63 0.44
C GLY A 47 0.28 -9.64 -0.65
N LEU A 48 0.50 -9.28 -1.91
CA LEU A 48 0.34 -10.20 -3.04
C LEU A 48 1.29 -11.40 -2.93
N ARG A 49 2.58 -11.17 -2.63
CA ARG A 49 3.58 -12.22 -2.50
C ARG A 49 3.30 -13.16 -1.32
N ALA A 50 2.79 -12.64 -0.21
CA ALA A 50 2.37 -13.46 0.93
C ALA A 50 1.15 -14.31 0.57
N HIS A 51 0.18 -13.73 -0.14
CA HIS A 51 -0.97 -14.46 -0.66
C HIS A 51 -0.56 -15.58 -1.62
N MET A 52 0.31 -15.28 -2.58
CA MET A 52 0.82 -16.26 -3.54
C MET A 52 1.62 -17.41 -2.92
N ARG A 53 2.14 -17.25 -1.70
CA ARG A 53 2.87 -18.32 -0.99
C ARG A 53 1.99 -19.19 -0.10
N GLN A 54 0.80 -18.70 0.26
CA GLN A 54 -0.07 -19.35 1.25
C GLN A 54 -1.39 -19.84 0.64
N SER A 55 -1.83 -19.24 -0.47
CA SER A 55 -3.10 -19.55 -1.14
C SER A 55 -2.93 -20.25 -2.49
N HIS A 56 -1.69 -20.30 -2.98
CA HIS A 56 -1.24 -20.94 -4.21
C HIS A 56 0.12 -21.60 -3.93
#